data_AF-A0A542EQK2-F1
#
_entry.id   AF-A0A542EQK2-F1
#
_cell.length_a   1.000
_cell.length_b   1.000
_cell.length_c   1.000
_cell.angle_alpha   90.00
_cell.angle_beta   90.00
_cell.angle_gamma   90.00
#
_symmetry.space_group_name_H-M   'P 1'
#
loop_
_entity.id
_entity.type
_entity.pdbx_description
1 polymer ?
#
loop_
_entity_poly.entity_id
_entity_poly.type
_entity_poly.pdbx_seq_one_letter_code
_entity_poly.pdbx_strand_id
1 'polypeptide(L)'
;MYEGVLILESLKVGSGLAGVSLGVRGIRRVEVEGTSAEQPGVWSLVEFSVEDGERLAGMLAEVLDAPGWYADFRDERETFVVFPGRVFRYARGDDAAREAAKEFGRGLRIPEAQLDWGR
;
A
#
# COMPACT_ATOMS: atom_id res chain seq x y z
N MET A 1 1.91 -16.81 -1.83
CA MET A 1 1.66 -15.74 -2.81
C MET A 1 0.84 -14.65 -2.15
N TYR A 2 1.37 -13.43 -2.15
CA TYR A 2 0.69 -12.23 -1.69
C TYR A 2 -0.05 -11.56 -2.84
N GLU A 3 -1.11 -10.85 -2.52
CA GLU A 3 -1.92 -10.08 -3.46
C GLU A 3 -2.19 -8.69 -2.90
N GLY A 4 -2.21 -7.69 -3.80
CA GLY A 4 -2.46 -6.30 -3.43
C GLY A 4 -2.74 -5.43 -4.65
N VAL A 5 -2.89 -4.14 -4.39
CA VAL A 5 -3.09 -3.11 -5.42
C VAL A 5 -2.06 -2.02 -5.22
N LEU A 6 -1.35 -1.68 -6.30
CA LEU A 6 -0.45 -0.53 -6.32
C LEU A 6 -1.12 0.60 -7.10
N ILE A 7 -1.22 1.77 -6.47
CA ILE A 7 -1.58 3.02 -7.14
C ILE A 7 -0.30 3.60 -7.74
N LEU A 8 -0.21 3.79 -9.05
CA LEU A 8 1.05 4.26 -9.65
C LEU A 8 1.40 5.68 -9.22
N GLU A 9 0.40 6.52 -9.00
CA GLU A 9 0.56 7.89 -8.53
C GLU A 9 1.04 7.97 -7.06
N SER A 10 1.07 6.85 -6.33
CA SER A 10 1.66 6.79 -4.98
C SER A 10 3.18 6.63 -4.98
N LEU A 11 3.80 6.44 -6.14
CA LEU A 11 5.25 6.32 -6.29
C LEU A 11 5.90 7.68 -6.51
N LYS A 12 7.09 7.88 -5.93
CA LYS A 12 7.93 9.06 -6.20
C LYS A 12 8.24 9.14 -7.69
N VAL A 13 8.11 10.33 -8.27
CA VAL A 13 8.49 10.58 -9.67
C VAL A 13 9.97 10.23 -9.89
N GLY A 14 10.24 9.42 -10.92
CA GLY A 14 11.59 8.95 -11.26
C GLY A 14 12.07 7.73 -10.48
N SER A 15 11.29 7.22 -9.54
CA SER A 15 11.54 5.94 -8.88
C SER A 15 11.07 4.76 -9.73
N GLY A 16 11.51 3.56 -9.37
CA GLY A 16 11.04 2.32 -10.00
C GLY A 16 11.17 1.13 -9.06
N LEU A 17 10.24 0.20 -9.17
CA LEU A 17 10.32 -1.10 -8.52
C LEU A 17 11.07 -2.07 -9.44
N ALA A 18 12.39 -2.17 -9.26
CA ALA A 18 13.23 -3.09 -10.02
C ALA A 18 13.81 -4.18 -9.10
N GLY A 19 13.78 -5.43 -9.56
CA GLY A 19 14.35 -6.56 -8.80
C GLY A 19 13.35 -7.32 -7.93
N VAL A 20 12.05 -7.20 -8.21
CA VAL A 20 10.99 -8.08 -7.70
C VAL A 20 10.07 -8.46 -8.87
N SER A 21 9.70 -9.73 -8.96
CA SER A 21 8.78 -10.21 -10.00
C SER A 21 7.34 -10.03 -9.53
N LEU A 22 6.63 -9.08 -10.13
CA LEU A 22 5.20 -8.88 -9.90
C LEU A 22 4.40 -9.56 -11.01
N GLY A 23 3.49 -10.45 -10.63
CA GLY A 23 2.47 -10.97 -11.54
C GLY A 23 1.36 -9.95 -11.68
N VAL A 24 1.25 -9.27 -12.82
CA VAL A 24 0.15 -8.32 -13.08
C VAL A 24 -1.14 -9.09 -13.30
N ARG A 25 -2.15 -8.80 -12.47
CA ARG A 25 -3.47 -9.44 -12.52
C ARG A 25 -4.56 -8.55 -13.13
N GLY A 26 -4.36 -7.24 -13.08
CA GLY A 26 -5.30 -6.26 -13.60
C GLY A 26 -4.70 -4.86 -13.65
N ILE A 27 -5.16 -4.06 -14.60
CA ILE A 27 -4.81 -2.64 -14.71
C ILE A 27 -6.11 -1.86 -14.91
N ARG A 28 -6.35 -0.84 -14.09
CA ARG A 28 -7.55 0.00 -14.15
C ARG A 28 -7.18 1.46 -13.96
N ARG A 29 -8.03 2.35 -14.47
CA ARG A 29 -7.98 3.78 -14.18
C ARG A 29 -9.32 4.21 -13.63
N VAL A 30 -9.32 4.85 -12.47
CA VAL A 30 -10.55 5.15 -11.72
C VAL A 30 -10.56 6.59 -11.26
N GLU A 31 -11.74 7.22 -11.27
CA GLU A 31 -11.99 8.46 -10.54
C GLU A 31 -12.24 8.11 -9.08
N VAL A 32 -11.69 8.91 -8.17
CA VAL A 32 -11.71 8.60 -6.73
C VAL A 32 -12.25 9.80 -5.97
N GLU A 33 -13.21 9.54 -5.09
CA GLU A 33 -13.73 10.51 -4.14
C GLU A 33 -13.04 10.35 -2.78
N GLY A 34 -13.03 11.41 -1.97
CA GLY A 34 -12.45 11.36 -0.62
C GLY A 34 -10.92 11.26 -0.60
N THR A 35 -10.25 11.78 -1.64
CA THR A 35 -8.80 11.94 -1.67
C THR A 35 -8.35 13.07 -0.73
N SER A 36 -7.12 13.00 -0.22
CA SER A 36 -6.51 14.15 0.45
C SER A 36 -6.11 15.22 -0.58
N ALA A 37 -5.79 16.43 -0.13
CA ALA A 37 -5.31 17.51 -1.02
C ALA A 37 -4.06 17.13 -1.83
N GLU A 38 -3.28 16.16 -1.33
CA GLU A 38 -2.02 15.71 -1.93
C GLU A 38 -2.20 14.52 -2.88
N GLN A 39 -3.42 14.02 -3.03
CA GLN A 39 -3.75 12.88 -3.87
C GLN A 39 -4.57 13.35 -5.08
N PRO A 40 -4.20 12.97 -6.33
CA PRO A 40 -4.94 13.33 -7.53
C PRO A 40 -6.31 12.64 -7.54
N GLY A 41 -7.30 13.21 -8.23
CA GLY A 41 -8.65 12.65 -8.32
C GLY A 41 -8.80 11.45 -9.28
N VAL A 42 -7.73 11.06 -9.98
CA VAL A 42 -7.72 9.90 -10.89
C VAL A 42 -6.50 9.04 -10.60
N TRP A 43 -6.73 7.75 -10.33
CA TRP A 43 -5.68 6.78 -9.99
C TRP A 43 -5.54 5.68 -11.04
N SER A 44 -4.29 5.29 -11.30
CA SER A 44 -3.91 4.14 -12.10
C SER A 44 -3.60 2.97 -11.16
N LEU A 45 -4.48 1.98 -11.13
CA LEU A 45 -4.38 0.82 -10.24
C LEU A 45 -3.74 -0.37 -10.97
N VAL A 46 -2.74 -0.98 -10.36
CA VAL A 46 -2.15 -2.25 -10.77
C VAL A 46 -2.45 -3.29 -9.71
N GLU A 47 -3.34 -4.22 -10.00
CA GLU A 47 -3.54 -5.43 -9.19
C GLU A 47 -2.40 -6.39 -9.46
N PHE A 48 -1.75 -6.87 -8.41
CA PHE A 48 -0.56 -7.71 -8.55
C PHE A 48 -0.60 -8.91 -7.61
N SER A 49 0.23 -9.90 -7.94
CA SER A 49 0.70 -10.91 -7.00
C SER A 49 2.23 -10.93 -6.91
N VAL A 50 2.75 -11.38 -5.76
CA VAL A 50 4.19 -11.50 -5.50
C VAL A 50 4.47 -12.67 -4.55
N GLU A 51 5.62 -13.33 -4.72
CA GLU A 51 6.03 -14.39 -3.78
C GLU A 51 6.77 -13.83 -2.56
N ASP A 52 7.73 -12.93 -2.79
CA ASP A 52 8.57 -12.35 -1.74
C ASP A 52 7.96 -11.04 -1.22
N GLY A 53 6.99 -11.16 -0.31
CA GLY A 53 6.31 -10.02 0.30
C GLY A 53 7.23 -9.11 1.11
N GLU A 54 8.19 -9.68 1.85
CA GLU A 54 9.13 -8.90 2.67
C GLU A 54 10.02 -8.00 1.78
N ARG A 55 10.55 -8.55 0.69
CA ARG A 55 11.34 -7.78 -0.27
C ARG A 55 10.52 -6.67 -0.92
N LEU A 56 9.29 -6.96 -1.34
CA LEU A 56 8.40 -5.93 -1.90
C LEU A 56 8.12 -4.82 -0.88
N ALA A 57 7.83 -5.17 0.39
CA ALA A 57 7.56 -4.20 1.44
C ALA A 57 8.72 -3.23 1.64
N GLY A 58 9.95 -3.75 1.73
CA GLY A 58 11.15 -2.92 1.85
C GLY A 58 11.34 -1.99 0.66
N MET A 59 11.15 -2.48 -0.57
CA MET A 59 11.24 -1.65 -1.77
C MET A 59 10.17 -0.56 -1.81
N LEU A 60 8.91 -0.89 -1.48
CA LEU A 60 7.81 0.07 -1.43
C LEU A 60 8.04 1.17 -0.40
N ALA A 61 8.59 0.84 0.78
CA ALA A 61 8.92 1.84 1.80
C ALA A 61 9.89 2.90 1.27
N GLU A 62 10.80 2.53 0.37
CA GLU A 62 11.76 3.47 -0.24
C GLU A 62 11.15 4.31 -1.36
N VAL A 63 10.25 3.73 -2.17
CA VAL A 63 9.76 4.38 -3.40
C VAL A 63 8.40 5.08 -3.26
N LEU A 64 7.61 4.75 -2.24
CA LEU A 64 6.35 5.44 -1.98
C LEU A 64 6.59 6.92 -1.67
N ASP A 65 5.77 7.78 -2.26
CA ASP A 65 5.84 9.22 -2.06
C ASP A 65 5.11 9.66 -0.79
N ALA A 66 5.45 10.84 -0.28
CA ALA A 66 4.86 11.40 0.92
C ALA A 66 4.29 12.80 0.65
N PRO A 67 3.29 13.25 1.43
CA PRO A 67 2.54 12.51 2.45
C PRO A 67 1.31 11.79 1.85
N GLY A 68 0.59 11.03 2.69
CA GLY A 68 -0.76 10.57 2.36
C GLY A 68 -0.85 9.30 1.53
N TRP A 69 0.27 8.65 1.20
CA TRP A 69 0.27 7.39 0.48
C TRP A 69 0.66 6.21 1.36
N TYR A 70 0.11 5.05 1.02
CA TYR A 70 0.51 3.75 1.54
C TYR A 70 0.21 2.69 0.47
N ALA A 71 0.73 1.48 0.68
CA ALA A 71 0.31 0.29 -0.05
C ALA A 71 0.06 -0.85 0.93
N ASP A 72 -0.99 -1.64 0.71
CA ASP A 72 -1.22 -2.87 1.45
C ASP A 72 -1.28 -4.08 0.52
N PHE A 73 -0.81 -5.22 1.02
CA PHE A 73 -0.92 -6.51 0.37
C PHE A 73 -0.88 -7.61 1.42
N ARG A 74 -1.43 -8.77 1.08
CA ARG A 74 -1.68 -9.84 2.04
C ARG A 74 -1.71 -11.20 1.38
N ASP A 75 -1.50 -12.21 2.19
CA ASP A 75 -1.87 -13.58 1.87
C ASP A 75 -2.89 -14.09 2.91
N GLU A 76 -3.09 -15.40 2.97
CA GLU A 76 -4.01 -16.01 3.93
C GLU A 76 -3.55 -15.90 5.40
N ARG A 77 -2.27 -15.61 5.64
CA ARG A 77 -1.62 -15.70 6.95
C ARG A 77 -1.29 -14.33 7.52
N GLU A 78 -0.87 -13.39 6.70
CA GLU A 78 -0.39 -12.09 7.14
C GLU A 78 -0.70 -10.94 6.18
N THR A 79 -0.58 -9.72 6.70
CA THR A 79 -0.79 -8.48 5.97
C THR A 79 0.42 -7.56 6.14
N PHE A 80 0.82 -6.96 5.04
CA PHE A 80 1.78 -5.87 4.98
C PHE A 80 1.03 -4.57 4.74
N VAL A 81 1.36 -3.55 5.51
CA VAL A 81 0.93 -2.17 5.29
C VAL A 81 2.20 -1.33 5.25
N VAL A 82 2.44 -0.67 4.12
CA VAL A 82 3.68 0.00 3.82
C VAL A 82 3.41 1.47 3.61
N PHE A 83 4.03 2.30 4.45
CA PHE A 83 4.09 3.75 4.31
C PHE A 83 5.50 4.15 3.83
N PRO A 84 5.70 5.38 3.34
CA PRO A 84 7.04 5.92 3.09
C PRO A 84 7.94 5.77 4.32
N GLY A 85 9.02 5.02 4.19
CA GLY A 85 10.01 4.76 5.24
C GLY A 85 9.54 3.86 6.39
N ARG A 86 8.35 3.25 6.33
CA ARG A 86 7.83 2.42 7.42
C ARG A 86 6.99 1.24 6.94
N VAL A 87 7.36 0.03 7.37
CA VAL A 87 6.62 -1.21 7.14
C VAL A 87 5.94 -1.67 8.43
N PHE A 88 4.68 -2.05 8.34
CA PHE A 88 3.95 -2.84 9.33
C PHE A 88 3.65 -4.21 8.74
N ARG A 89 3.95 -5.26 9.49
CA ARG A 89 3.69 -6.65 9.13
C ARG A 89 3.01 -7.32 10.33
N TYR A 90 1.87 -7.96 10.11
CA TYR A 90 1.11 -8.59 11.17
C TYR A 90 0.28 -9.77 10.67
N ALA A 91 -0.01 -10.72 11.57
CA ALA A 91 -0.86 -11.87 11.26
C ALA A 91 -2.32 -11.43 11.01
N ARG A 92 -3.03 -12.14 10.12
CA ARG A 92 -4.48 -11.94 9.93
C ARG A 92 -5.21 -12.11 11.26
N GLY A 93 -6.15 -11.22 11.55
CA GLY A 93 -6.86 -11.18 12.85
C GLY A 93 -6.11 -10.50 14.01
N ASP A 94 -4.86 -10.06 13.86
CA ASP A 94 -4.17 -9.27 14.88
C ASP A 94 -4.68 -7.81 14.88
N ASP A 95 -5.78 -7.60 15.60
CA ASP A 95 -6.44 -6.30 15.70
C ASP A 95 -5.53 -5.23 16.35
N ALA A 96 -4.66 -5.61 17.30
CA ALA A 96 -3.80 -4.67 18.01
C ALA A 96 -2.69 -4.13 17.09
N ALA A 97 -2.02 -5.02 16.36
CA ALA A 97 -1.01 -4.63 15.38
C ALA A 97 -1.62 -3.83 14.22
N ARG A 98 -2.83 -4.20 13.77
CA ARG A 98 -3.56 -3.42 12.75
C ARG A 98 -3.86 -2.00 13.22
N GLU A 99 -4.36 -1.82 14.44
CA GLU A 99 -4.65 -0.47 14.95
C GLU A 99 -3.39 0.38 15.11
N ALA A 100 -2.23 -0.21 15.45
CA ALA A 100 -0.96 0.51 15.46
C ALA A 100 -0.58 1.03 14.06
N ALA A 101 -0.82 0.25 13.00
CA ALA A 101 -0.61 0.69 11.62
C ALA A 101 -1.59 1.81 11.22
N LYS A 102 -2.86 1.73 11.65
CA LYS A 102 -3.85 2.80 11.41
C LYS A 102 -3.49 4.08 12.14
N GLU A 103 -3.06 4.01 13.40
CA GLU A 103 -2.62 5.17 14.16
C GLU A 103 -1.48 5.91 13.46
N PHE A 104 -0.51 5.17 12.91
CA PHE A 104 0.53 5.74 12.08
C PHE A 104 -0.03 6.44 10.83
N GLY A 105 -0.95 5.79 10.11
CA GLY A 105 -1.62 6.37 8.93
C GLY A 105 -2.41 7.64 9.24
N ARG A 106 -3.13 7.69 10.37
CA ARG A 106 -3.82 8.89 10.86
C ARG A 106 -2.83 10.02 11.13
N GLY A 107 -1.66 9.73 11.69
CA GLY A 107 -0.57 10.68 11.87
C GLY A 107 -0.08 11.32 10.56
N LEU A 108 -0.19 10.58 9.45
CA LEU A 108 0.10 11.07 8.09
C LEU A 108 -1.08 11.77 7.41
N ARG A 109 -2.19 11.99 8.13
CA ARG A 109 -3.44 12.58 7.63
C ARG A 109 -4.09 11.78 6.49
N ILE A 110 -3.87 10.47 6.44
CA ILE A 110 -4.60 9.59 5.52
C ILE A 110 -6.06 9.50 6.01
N PRO A 111 -7.06 9.67 5.14
CA PRO A 111 -8.47 9.59 5.53
C PRO A 111 -8.82 8.24 6.16
N GLU A 112 -9.60 8.24 7.24
CA GLU A 112 -9.98 7.01 7.97
C GLU A 112 -10.65 5.98 7.06
N ALA A 113 -11.46 6.45 6.10
CA ALA A 113 -12.14 5.59 5.13
C ALA A 113 -11.17 4.83 4.21
N GLN A 114 -9.93 5.31 4.05
CA GLN A 114 -8.89 4.62 3.29
C GLN A 114 -8.08 3.65 4.17
N LEU A 115 -8.23 3.64 5.50
CA LEU A 115 -7.47 2.75 6.40
C LEU A 115 -8.26 1.45 6.67
N ASP A 116 -8.66 0.75 5.60
CA ASP A 116 -9.73 -0.25 5.58
C ASP A 116 -9.27 -1.69 5.20
N TRP A 117 -8.10 -2.12 5.66
CA TRP A 117 -7.40 -3.36 5.22
C TRP A 117 -8.00 -4.71 5.69
N GLY A 118 -9.26 -4.72 6.13
CA GLY A 118 -9.98 -5.90 6.60
C GLY A 118 -9.42 -6.55 7.89
N ARG A 119 -10.04 -7.65 8.30
CA ARG A 119 -9.63 -8.50 9.44
C ARG A 119 -8.90 -9.75 8.97
#